data_AF-A0A1F9Q7J7-F1
#
_entry.id   AF-A0A1F9Q7J7-F1
#
_cell.length_a   1.000
_cell.length_b   1.000
_cell.length_c   1.000
_cell.angle_alpha   90.00
_cell.angle_beta   90.00
_cell.angle_gamma   90.00
#
_symmetry.space_group_name_H-M   'P 1'
#
loop_
_entity.id
_entity.type
_entity.pdbx_description
1 polymer ?
#
loop_
_entity_poly.entity_id
_entity_poly.type
_entity_poly.pdbx_seq_one_letter_code
_entity_poly.pdbx_strand_id
1 'polypeptide(L)'
;MTSLLSALLLTFFAAAAAAMPAPCFDTAAPCLAAQDAPAPAPEASLPEAQGRGRPVVISIVGVDFAEVGIGKLELAYFKKIIQYFKPGKTVDAALFDSRMAAVREDEQLNEAYKRLPDDYLDARLRETLPPGGYEIVPVRWSRDPDESEAAVPLVEAAIKRICASAKAQGRPVYLVAHSWGTVLAHTALHRLAAAAPEAHVDKFITLGSPLVPGHWWLQIFVDAQVGAGQLQQYVKKPANAGYWLNLWAGNDFFSNEIGAADRNLRQDGFTSELERRVKKAAEADHSLRPAALRDLFFLKSLKTWHFAYIYDFKIFLKTLRENHERAIFGPAVSAELARP
;
A
#
# COMPACT_ATOMS: atom_id res chain seq x y z
N MET A 1 -80.78 29.31 -32.07
CA MET A 1 -81.40 28.20 -31.29
C MET A 1 -80.30 27.18 -30.99
N THR A 2 -80.29 26.57 -29.80
CA THR A 2 -79.51 25.36 -29.38
C THR A 2 -77.97 25.36 -29.61
N SER A 3 -77.07 25.42 -28.60
CA SER A 3 -76.71 24.39 -27.57
C SER A 3 -76.12 23.11 -28.18
N LEU A 4 -75.05 22.45 -27.69
CA LEU A 4 -74.31 22.40 -26.39
C LEU A 4 -72.87 23.00 -26.48
N LEU A 5 -71.98 23.16 -25.48
CA LEU A 5 -71.67 22.61 -24.13
C LEU A 5 -70.69 21.42 -24.08
N SER A 6 -69.40 21.67 -23.75
CA SER A 6 -68.51 20.78 -22.96
C SER A 6 -67.16 21.47 -22.64
N ALA A 7 -66.68 21.30 -21.41
CA ALA A 7 -65.42 21.87 -20.92
C ALA A 7 -64.39 20.78 -20.61
N LEU A 8 -63.10 21.13 -20.59
CA LEU A 8 -62.12 20.36 -19.84
C LEU A 8 -61.07 21.30 -19.22
N LEU A 9 -60.95 21.26 -17.90
CA LEU A 9 -59.86 21.91 -17.15
C LEU A 9 -58.57 21.10 -17.32
N LEU A 10 -57.44 21.80 -17.39
CA LEU A 10 -56.12 21.24 -17.07
C LEU A 10 -55.31 22.28 -16.29
N THR A 11 -55.38 22.19 -14.97
CA THR A 11 -54.57 22.96 -14.02
C THR A 11 -53.22 22.30 -13.82
N PHE A 12 -52.13 22.98 -14.17
CA PHE A 12 -50.78 22.57 -13.77
C PHE A 12 -50.36 23.27 -12.48
N PHE A 13 -50.18 22.49 -11.41
CA PHE A 13 -49.42 22.92 -10.23
C PHE A 13 -47.93 22.79 -10.52
N ALA A 14 -47.20 23.91 -10.52
CA ALA A 14 -45.74 23.90 -10.46
C ALA A 14 -45.28 23.94 -9.00
N ALA A 15 -44.83 22.81 -8.47
CA ALA A 15 -44.22 22.77 -7.14
C ALA A 15 -42.76 23.26 -7.22
N ALA A 16 -42.41 24.25 -6.40
CA ALA A 16 -41.03 24.71 -6.27
C ALA A 16 -40.22 23.69 -5.43
N ALA A 17 -39.50 22.79 -6.11
CA ALA A 17 -38.50 21.96 -5.47
C ALA A 17 -37.25 22.80 -5.18
N ALA A 18 -36.84 22.89 -3.90
CA ALA A 18 -35.56 23.48 -3.54
C ALA A 18 -34.43 22.60 -4.08
N ALA A 19 -33.56 23.16 -4.91
CA ALA A 19 -32.42 22.45 -5.47
C ALA A 19 -31.38 22.18 -4.37
N MET A 20 -31.33 20.93 -3.89
CA MET A 20 -30.17 20.43 -3.15
C MET A 20 -28.96 20.42 -4.09
N PRO A 21 -27.76 20.85 -3.65
CA PRO A 21 -26.57 20.77 -4.48
C PRO A 21 -26.24 19.31 -4.79
N ALA A 22 -26.12 18.98 -6.08
CA ALA A 22 -25.73 17.64 -6.51
C ALA A 22 -24.31 17.31 -6.01
N PRO A 23 -24.07 16.10 -5.49
CA PRO A 23 -22.74 15.72 -5.02
C PRO A 23 -21.78 15.54 -6.20
N CYS A 24 -20.52 15.94 -6.03
CA CYS A 24 -19.55 16.16 -7.11
C CYS A 24 -18.95 14.89 -7.75
N PHE A 25 -19.72 13.81 -7.92
CA PHE A 25 -19.18 12.50 -8.34
C PHE A 25 -19.07 12.29 -9.87
N ASP A 26 -19.84 13.00 -10.70
CA ASP A 26 -20.05 12.62 -12.11
C ASP A 26 -19.48 13.58 -13.19
N THR A 27 -18.58 14.52 -12.85
CA THR A 27 -17.99 15.41 -13.89
C THR A 27 -16.48 15.54 -13.79
N ALA A 28 -15.80 15.43 -14.94
CA ALA A 28 -14.35 15.56 -15.10
C ALA A 28 -13.82 17.01 -15.03
N ALA A 29 -14.55 17.90 -14.35
CA ALA A 29 -14.15 19.29 -14.13
C ALA A 29 -13.41 19.41 -12.78
N PRO A 30 -12.30 20.16 -12.70
CA PRO A 30 -11.66 20.41 -11.41
C PRO A 30 -12.60 21.21 -10.52
N CYS A 31 -12.98 20.62 -9.37
CA CYS A 31 -13.74 21.33 -8.35
C CYS A 31 -12.93 22.56 -7.90
N LEU A 32 -13.47 23.76 -8.14
CA LEU A 32 -12.96 24.98 -7.51
C LEU A 32 -13.12 24.80 -6.00
N ALA A 33 -11.98 24.60 -5.32
CA ALA A 33 -11.94 24.45 -3.88
C ALA A 33 -12.58 25.67 -3.22
N ALA A 34 -13.45 25.44 -2.24
CA ALA A 34 -13.96 26.49 -1.37
C ALA A 34 -12.78 27.10 -0.59
N GLN A 35 -12.27 28.22 -1.10
CA GLN A 35 -11.39 29.10 -0.34
C GLN A 35 -12.24 29.79 0.74
N ASP A 36 -11.60 30.18 1.84
CA ASP A 36 -12.18 30.88 2.99
C ASP A 36 -13.13 30.09 3.91
N ALA A 37 -12.77 28.84 4.23
CA ALA A 37 -13.17 28.24 5.50
C ALA A 37 -12.29 28.84 6.63
N PRO A 38 -12.88 29.41 7.72
CA PRO A 38 -12.08 29.96 8.81
C PRO A 38 -11.28 28.87 9.54
N ALA A 39 -10.10 29.23 10.03
CA ALA A 39 -9.22 28.29 10.72
C ALA A 39 -9.95 27.61 11.90
N PRO A 40 -9.85 26.27 12.04
CA PRO A 40 -10.48 25.57 13.16
C PRO A 40 -9.89 26.08 14.48
N ALA A 41 -10.77 26.26 15.48
CA ALA A 41 -10.36 26.64 16.82
C ALA A 41 -9.36 25.62 17.39
N PRO A 42 -8.39 26.05 18.22
CA PRO A 42 -7.40 25.14 18.79
C PRO A 42 -8.07 23.98 19.51
N GLU A 43 -7.77 22.77 19.05
CA GLU A 43 -8.38 21.54 19.52
C GLU A 43 -8.08 21.35 21.01
N ALA A 44 -9.14 21.19 21.81
CA ALA A 44 -9.00 21.09 23.26
C ALA A 44 -8.16 19.86 23.61
N SER A 45 -7.03 20.08 24.29
CA SER A 45 -6.13 19.00 24.71
C SER A 45 -6.88 17.98 25.56
N LEU A 46 -7.11 16.80 24.98
CA LEU A 46 -7.78 15.69 25.66
C LEU A 46 -7.03 15.34 26.95
N PRO A 47 -7.74 15.04 28.05
CA PRO A 47 -7.10 14.71 29.32
C PRO A 47 -6.21 13.47 29.18
N GLU A 48 -5.03 13.52 29.82
CA GLU A 48 -4.06 12.42 29.82
C GLU A 48 -4.75 11.12 30.26
N ALA A 49 -4.73 10.13 29.37
CA ALA A 49 -5.60 8.98 29.48
C ALA A 49 -5.02 7.89 30.41
N GLN A 50 -4.99 8.20 31.71
CA GLN A 50 -4.62 7.26 32.76
C GLN A 50 -5.58 6.05 32.74
N GLY A 51 -5.06 4.88 32.34
CA GLY A 51 -5.77 3.60 32.39
C GLY A 51 -6.30 3.03 31.06
N ARG A 52 -5.95 3.58 29.87
CA ARG A 52 -6.27 2.90 28.60
C ARG A 52 -5.60 1.52 28.55
N GLY A 53 -6.39 0.48 28.28
CA GLY A 53 -5.87 -0.88 28.09
C GLY A 53 -4.95 -0.97 26.86
N ARG A 54 -4.11 -2.02 26.82
CA ARG A 54 -3.11 -2.27 25.75
C ARG A 54 -3.69 -1.97 24.34
N PRO A 55 -3.02 -1.20 23.46
CA PRO A 55 -3.52 -0.92 22.11
C PRO A 55 -3.85 -2.19 21.32
N VAL A 56 -4.82 -2.10 20.41
CA VAL A 56 -5.13 -3.15 19.44
C VAL A 56 -4.40 -2.84 18.14
N VAL A 57 -3.68 -3.82 17.58
CA VAL A 57 -2.97 -3.71 16.31
C VAL A 57 -3.62 -4.66 15.30
N ILE A 58 -4.36 -4.09 14.35
CA ILE A 58 -4.90 -4.81 13.19
C ILE A 58 -3.74 -5.08 12.23
N SER A 59 -3.51 -6.35 11.85
CA SER A 59 -2.50 -6.72 10.85
C SER A 59 -3.15 -7.27 9.57
N ILE A 60 -2.79 -6.68 8.42
CA ILE A 60 -3.25 -7.13 7.09
C ILE A 60 -2.05 -7.44 6.20
N VAL A 61 -1.88 -8.71 5.85
CA VAL A 61 -0.84 -9.20 4.93
C VAL A 61 -1.18 -8.88 3.48
N GLY A 62 -0.16 -8.78 2.62
CA GLY A 62 -0.31 -8.74 1.16
C GLY A 62 -0.42 -10.13 0.50
N VAL A 63 -0.29 -10.16 -0.83
CA VAL A 63 -0.46 -11.35 -1.68
C VAL A 63 0.44 -12.53 -1.31
N ASP A 64 0.10 -13.74 -1.74
CA ASP A 64 1.04 -14.87 -1.73
C ASP A 64 1.91 -14.87 -2.99
N PHE A 65 3.13 -14.34 -2.85
CA PHE A 65 4.13 -14.30 -3.91
C PHE A 65 4.66 -15.69 -4.33
N ALA A 66 4.31 -16.78 -3.63
CA ALA A 66 4.57 -18.13 -4.14
C ALA A 66 3.60 -18.54 -5.26
N GLU A 67 2.36 -18.05 -5.21
CA GLU A 67 1.32 -18.30 -6.22
C GLU A 67 1.45 -17.31 -7.38
N VAL A 68 1.81 -16.05 -7.08
CA VAL A 68 2.26 -15.04 -8.06
C VAL A 68 3.70 -15.30 -8.52
N GLY A 69 3.93 -16.46 -9.14
CA GLY A 69 5.25 -16.98 -9.45
C GLY A 69 6.13 -16.05 -10.31
N ILE A 70 7.22 -15.56 -9.71
CA ILE A 70 8.21 -14.61 -10.26
C ILE A 70 8.80 -15.06 -11.61
N GLY A 71 8.84 -16.36 -11.90
CA GLY A 71 9.32 -16.88 -13.19
C GLY A 71 8.36 -16.75 -14.39
N LYS A 72 7.04 -16.63 -14.14
CA LYS A 72 6.02 -16.64 -15.21
C LYS A 72 5.16 -15.38 -15.24
N LEU A 73 4.70 -14.87 -14.10
CA LEU A 73 3.78 -13.73 -14.12
C LEU A 73 4.53 -12.45 -14.46
N GLU A 74 5.65 -12.16 -13.78
CA GLU A 74 6.54 -11.05 -14.18
C GLU A 74 7.00 -11.21 -15.63
N LEU A 75 7.56 -12.36 -16.02
CA LEU A 75 8.08 -12.54 -17.39
C LEU A 75 6.99 -12.41 -18.47
N ALA A 76 5.78 -12.93 -18.24
CA ALA A 76 4.68 -12.84 -19.19
C ALA A 76 4.04 -11.45 -19.20
N TYR A 77 3.92 -10.76 -18.06
CA TYR A 77 3.49 -9.37 -18.02
C TYR A 77 4.53 -8.45 -18.65
N PHE A 78 5.82 -8.56 -18.33
CA PHE A 78 6.88 -7.77 -18.96
C PHE A 78 6.93 -8.00 -20.47
N LYS A 79 6.75 -9.25 -20.94
CA LYS A 79 6.62 -9.55 -22.38
C LYS A 79 5.35 -8.94 -22.98
N LYS A 80 4.18 -9.09 -22.37
CA LYS A 80 2.92 -8.46 -22.84
C LYS A 80 3.01 -6.93 -22.87
N ILE A 81 3.58 -6.30 -21.85
CA ILE A 81 3.79 -4.85 -21.75
C ILE A 81 4.75 -4.37 -22.84
N ILE A 82 5.90 -5.03 -23.03
CA ILE A 82 6.83 -4.64 -24.10
C ILE A 82 6.20 -4.85 -25.49
N GLN A 83 5.44 -5.93 -25.70
CA GLN A 83 4.70 -6.18 -26.95
C GLN A 83 3.61 -5.13 -27.22
N TYR A 84 2.91 -4.67 -26.18
CA TYR A 84 1.87 -3.64 -26.28
C TYR A 84 2.46 -2.26 -26.60
N PHE A 85 3.56 -1.86 -25.94
CA PHE A 85 4.12 -0.51 -26.06
C PHE A 85 5.21 -0.33 -27.11
N LYS A 86 5.83 -1.40 -27.63
CA LYS A 86 6.75 -1.35 -28.79
C LYS A 86 6.47 -2.49 -29.77
N PRO A 87 5.36 -2.39 -30.55
CA PRO A 87 5.07 -3.34 -31.62
C PRO A 87 6.31 -3.55 -32.53
N GLY A 88 6.74 -4.80 -32.67
CA GLY A 88 7.90 -5.16 -33.50
C GLY A 88 9.28 -5.12 -32.80
N LYS A 89 9.40 -4.68 -31.54
CA LYS A 89 10.64 -4.88 -30.77
C LYS A 89 10.57 -6.17 -29.96
N THR A 90 11.20 -7.23 -30.47
CA THR A 90 11.50 -8.42 -29.67
C THR A 90 12.53 -8.06 -28.59
N VAL A 91 12.22 -8.43 -27.34
CA VAL A 91 13.26 -8.55 -26.31
C VAL A 91 14.20 -9.65 -26.79
N ASP A 92 15.50 -9.42 -26.77
CA ASP A 92 16.48 -10.49 -26.95
C ASP A 92 16.34 -11.47 -25.77
N ALA A 93 15.58 -12.54 -26.02
CA ALA A 93 15.25 -13.53 -25.02
C ALA A 93 16.50 -14.27 -24.55
N ALA A 94 17.50 -14.48 -25.40
CA ALA A 94 18.74 -15.15 -25.03
C ALA A 94 19.61 -14.26 -24.13
N LEU A 95 19.72 -12.96 -24.45
CA LEU A 95 20.41 -12.00 -23.57
C LEU A 95 19.68 -11.81 -22.23
N PHE A 96 18.34 -11.78 -22.24
CA PHE A 96 17.55 -11.67 -21.02
C PHE A 96 17.64 -12.95 -20.16
N ASP A 97 17.41 -14.12 -20.74
CA ASP A 97 17.47 -15.40 -20.00
C ASP A 97 18.88 -15.73 -19.52
N SER A 98 19.94 -15.38 -20.24
CA SER A 98 21.33 -15.54 -19.74
C SER A 98 21.67 -14.61 -18.58
N ARG A 99 21.17 -13.36 -18.58
CA ARG A 99 21.30 -12.44 -17.44
C ARG A 99 20.45 -12.90 -16.24
N MET A 100 19.26 -13.43 -16.50
CA MET A 100 18.39 -13.97 -15.45
C MET A 100 18.82 -15.34 -14.93
N ALA A 101 19.57 -16.15 -15.68
CA ALA A 101 20.03 -17.46 -15.21
C ALA A 101 20.90 -17.34 -13.94
N ALA A 102 21.89 -16.43 -13.96
CA ALA A 102 22.73 -16.15 -12.80
C ALA A 102 21.94 -15.56 -11.60
N VAL A 103 20.82 -14.88 -11.86
CA VAL A 103 19.90 -14.40 -10.81
C VAL A 103 19.04 -15.54 -10.27
N ARG A 104 18.54 -16.43 -11.13
CA ARG A 104 17.72 -17.60 -10.76
C ARG A 104 18.50 -18.59 -9.90
N GLU A 105 19.80 -18.79 -10.14
CA GLU A 105 20.66 -19.62 -9.27
C GLU A 105 20.77 -19.04 -7.86
N ASP A 106 21.11 -17.75 -7.73
CA ASP A 106 21.16 -17.05 -6.44
C ASP A 106 19.76 -16.96 -5.76
N GLU A 107 18.67 -16.91 -6.53
CA GLU A 107 17.29 -16.89 -6.01
C GLU A 107 16.83 -18.28 -5.52
N GLN A 108 17.21 -19.36 -6.21
CA GLN A 108 16.94 -20.74 -5.79
C GLN A 108 17.67 -21.10 -4.49
N LEU A 109 18.87 -20.55 -4.28
CA LEU A 109 19.62 -20.69 -3.03
C LEU A 109 18.99 -19.94 -1.85
N ASN A 110 18.08 -18.99 -2.10
CA ASN A 110 17.51 -18.13 -1.07
C ASN A 110 16.16 -18.67 -0.57
N GLU A 111 16.23 -19.83 0.10
CA GLU A 111 15.12 -20.59 0.72
C GLU A 111 14.16 -19.72 1.55
N ALA A 112 14.67 -18.62 2.15
CA ALA A 112 13.90 -17.65 2.95
C ALA A 112 12.67 -17.05 2.23
N TYR A 113 12.60 -17.15 0.90
CA TYR A 113 11.47 -16.64 0.11
C TYR A 113 10.55 -17.74 -0.46
N LYS A 114 10.72 -19.02 -0.09
CA LYS A 114 9.76 -20.07 -0.47
C LYS A 114 8.52 -19.97 0.42
N ARG A 115 7.46 -19.37 -0.15
CA ARG A 115 6.12 -19.18 0.44
C ARG A 115 6.15 -18.51 1.81
N LEU A 116 5.91 -17.20 1.83
CA LEU A 116 5.81 -16.46 3.08
C LEU A 116 4.64 -17.01 3.94
N PRO A 117 4.89 -17.38 5.21
CA PRO A 117 3.84 -17.85 6.12
C PRO A 117 2.66 -16.88 6.18
N ASP A 118 1.43 -17.38 6.29
CA ASP A 118 0.22 -16.53 6.30
C ASP A 118 0.17 -15.52 7.45
N ASP A 119 1.02 -15.69 8.47
CA ASP A 119 1.17 -14.78 9.61
C ASP A 119 2.46 -13.96 9.60
N TYR A 120 3.20 -13.84 8.49
CA TYR A 120 4.53 -13.18 8.47
C TYR A 120 4.55 -11.79 9.13
N LEU A 121 3.53 -10.97 8.88
CA LEU A 121 3.42 -9.62 9.44
C LEU A 121 3.12 -9.68 10.94
N ASP A 122 2.25 -10.59 11.37
CA ASP A 122 1.91 -10.80 12.78
C ASP A 122 3.11 -11.33 13.58
N ALA A 123 3.84 -12.30 13.01
CA ALA A 123 5.02 -12.89 13.62
C ALA A 123 6.09 -11.82 13.82
N ARG A 124 6.29 -10.96 12.80
CA ARG A 124 7.20 -9.82 12.89
C ARG A 124 6.73 -8.76 13.89
N LEU A 125 5.44 -8.45 13.95
CA LEU A 125 4.87 -7.58 14.99
C LEU A 125 5.09 -8.16 16.40
N ARG A 126 4.86 -9.47 16.60
CA ARG A 126 5.07 -10.18 17.88
C ARG A 126 6.54 -10.19 18.32
N GLU A 127 7.47 -10.33 17.38
CA GLU A 127 8.91 -10.30 17.63
C GLU A 127 9.40 -8.90 18.05
N THR A 128 8.81 -7.86 17.44
CA THR A 128 9.35 -6.49 17.47
C THR A 128 8.64 -5.59 18.49
N LEU A 129 7.44 -5.95 18.94
CA LEU A 129 6.69 -5.19 19.95
C LEU A 129 6.91 -5.75 21.37
N PRO A 130 6.96 -4.89 22.40
CA PRO A 130 7.06 -5.34 23.80
C PRO A 130 6.01 -6.40 24.16
N PRO A 131 6.42 -7.56 24.72
CA PRO A 131 5.49 -8.61 25.13
C PRO A 131 4.39 -8.09 26.06
N GLY A 132 3.12 -8.39 25.71
CA GLY A 132 1.95 -7.93 26.46
C GLY A 132 1.56 -6.46 26.25
N GLY A 133 2.42 -5.64 25.65
CA GLY A 133 2.15 -4.21 25.40
C GLY A 133 1.08 -3.94 24.35
N TYR A 134 0.80 -4.90 23.47
CA TYR A 134 -0.14 -4.77 22.35
C TYR A 134 -0.98 -6.05 22.18
N GLU A 135 -2.17 -5.93 21.62
CA GLU A 135 -2.99 -7.05 21.15
C GLU A 135 -3.02 -7.07 19.63
N ILE A 136 -2.32 -8.02 19.02
CA ILE A 136 -2.27 -8.16 17.55
C ILE A 136 -3.48 -8.98 17.11
N VAL A 137 -4.34 -8.40 16.28
CA VAL A 137 -5.56 -9.01 15.76
C VAL A 137 -5.47 -9.10 14.24
N PRO A 138 -5.14 -10.29 13.69
CA PRO A 138 -5.03 -10.44 12.25
C PRO A 138 -6.37 -10.36 11.54
N VAL A 139 -6.35 -9.70 10.38
CA VAL A 139 -7.43 -9.75 9.39
C VAL A 139 -6.90 -10.48 8.17
N ARG A 140 -7.51 -11.63 7.88
CA ARG A 140 -7.13 -12.51 6.77
C ARG A 140 -8.11 -12.38 5.62
N TRP A 141 -7.57 -12.61 4.43
CA TRP A 141 -8.23 -12.64 3.14
C TRP A 141 -7.52 -13.71 2.30
N SER A 142 -8.00 -14.00 1.08
CA SER A 142 -7.45 -15.07 0.23
C SER A 142 -6.00 -14.85 -0.24
N ARG A 143 -5.51 -13.61 -0.20
CA ARG A 143 -4.19 -13.19 -0.70
C ARG A 143 -4.06 -13.26 -2.24
N ASP A 144 -5.17 -13.44 -2.94
CA ASP A 144 -5.28 -13.32 -4.41
C ASP A 144 -5.81 -11.92 -4.79
N PRO A 145 -5.02 -11.07 -5.47
CA PRO A 145 -5.45 -9.72 -5.84
C PRO A 145 -6.65 -9.69 -6.81
N ASP A 146 -6.93 -10.78 -7.55
CA ASP A 146 -8.10 -10.86 -8.44
C ASP A 146 -9.41 -11.08 -7.65
N GLU A 147 -9.33 -11.51 -6.38
CA GLU A 147 -10.47 -11.62 -5.45
C GLU A 147 -10.69 -10.35 -4.59
N SER A 148 -10.02 -9.23 -4.91
CA SER A 148 -10.08 -7.99 -4.12
C SER A 148 -11.51 -7.50 -3.86
N GLU A 149 -12.43 -7.65 -4.81
CA GLU A 149 -13.83 -7.28 -4.68
C GLU A 149 -14.56 -8.03 -3.55
N ALA A 150 -14.29 -9.32 -3.39
CA ALA A 150 -14.81 -10.14 -2.29
C ALA A 150 -14.05 -9.90 -0.98
N ALA A 151 -12.76 -9.58 -1.06
CA ALA A 151 -11.91 -9.32 0.10
C ALA A 151 -12.24 -7.99 0.81
N VAL A 152 -12.55 -6.91 0.09
CA VAL A 152 -12.79 -5.58 0.71
C VAL A 152 -13.94 -5.62 1.74
N PRO A 153 -15.15 -6.16 1.46
CA PRO A 153 -16.22 -6.24 2.47
C PRO A 153 -15.85 -7.07 3.71
N LEU A 154 -15.02 -8.12 3.55
CA LEU A 154 -14.54 -8.94 4.67
C LEU A 154 -13.58 -8.13 5.56
N VAL A 155 -12.64 -7.41 4.95
CA VAL A 155 -11.70 -6.51 5.64
C VAL A 155 -12.47 -5.37 6.34
N GLU A 156 -13.45 -4.78 5.67
CA GLU A 156 -14.31 -3.71 6.19
C GLU A 156 -15.08 -4.15 7.44
N ALA A 157 -15.78 -5.30 7.37
CA ALA A 157 -16.52 -5.87 8.49
C ALA A 157 -15.59 -6.24 9.66
N ALA A 158 -14.39 -6.76 9.36
CA ALA A 158 -13.41 -7.10 10.37
C ALA A 158 -12.87 -5.85 11.11
N ILE A 159 -12.47 -4.80 10.38
CA ILE A 159 -12.03 -3.53 10.97
C ILE A 159 -13.14 -2.93 11.83
N LYS A 160 -14.39 -2.83 11.31
CA LYS A 160 -15.53 -2.29 12.07
C LYS A 160 -15.75 -3.01 13.40
N ARG A 161 -15.73 -4.34 13.38
CA ARG A 161 -15.90 -5.18 14.58
C ARG A 161 -14.76 -4.96 15.59
N ILE A 162 -13.52 -4.85 15.13
CA ILE A 162 -12.35 -4.65 15.98
C ILE A 162 -12.39 -3.25 16.62
N CYS A 163 -12.65 -2.20 15.83
CA CYS A 163 -12.80 -0.83 16.33
C CYS A 163 -13.93 -0.71 17.35
N ALA A 164 -15.09 -1.32 17.11
CA ALA A 164 -16.20 -1.32 18.07
C ALA A 164 -15.82 -1.99 19.41
N SER A 165 -15.14 -3.14 19.37
CA SER A 165 -14.67 -3.86 20.56
C SER A 165 -13.62 -3.09 21.35
N ALA A 166 -12.64 -2.48 20.66
CA ALA A 166 -11.59 -1.67 21.26
C ALA A 166 -12.14 -0.39 21.89
N LYS A 167 -13.06 0.30 21.18
CA LYS A 167 -13.75 1.51 21.65
C LYS A 167 -14.57 1.25 22.92
N ALA A 168 -15.27 0.11 23.00
CA ALA A 168 -16.00 -0.29 24.21
C ALA A 168 -15.08 -0.50 25.43
N GLN A 169 -13.78 -0.71 25.22
CA GLN A 169 -12.75 -0.88 26.26
C GLN A 169 -11.88 0.39 26.45
N GLY A 170 -12.16 1.48 25.72
CA GLY A 170 -11.34 2.70 25.73
C GLY A 170 -9.92 2.51 25.17
N ARG A 171 -9.71 1.51 24.32
CA ARG A 171 -8.39 1.13 23.77
C ARG A 171 -8.17 1.75 22.38
N PRO A 172 -7.00 2.34 22.10
CA PRO A 172 -6.67 2.84 20.77
C PRO A 172 -6.49 1.67 19.78
N VAL A 173 -6.72 1.96 18.50
CA VAL A 173 -6.63 1.00 17.40
C VAL A 173 -5.62 1.48 16.38
N TYR A 174 -4.59 0.67 16.17
CA TYR A 174 -3.59 0.85 15.14
C TYR A 174 -3.80 -0.18 14.04
N LEU A 175 -3.53 0.18 12.78
CA LEU A 175 -3.64 -0.71 11.63
C LEU A 175 -2.30 -0.72 10.89
N VAL A 176 -1.70 -1.90 10.75
CA VAL A 176 -0.46 -2.12 9.99
C VAL A 176 -0.78 -3.01 8.81
N ALA A 177 -0.48 -2.55 7.60
CA ALA A 177 -0.75 -3.29 6.38
C ALA A 177 0.48 -3.34 5.47
N HIS A 178 0.67 -4.45 4.76
CA HIS A 178 1.80 -4.66 3.85
C HIS A 178 1.32 -4.94 2.42
N SER A 179 2.01 -4.37 1.42
CA SER A 179 1.78 -4.64 0.00
C SER A 179 0.29 -4.47 -0.36
N TRP A 180 -0.33 -5.41 -1.07
CA TRP A 180 -1.76 -5.36 -1.42
C TRP A 180 -2.72 -5.24 -0.23
N GLY A 181 -2.30 -5.66 0.97
CA GLY A 181 -3.06 -5.44 2.20
C GLY A 181 -3.29 -3.95 2.49
N THR A 182 -2.39 -3.06 2.03
CA THR A 182 -2.55 -1.61 2.16
C THR A 182 -3.69 -1.07 1.30
N VAL A 183 -3.91 -1.66 0.11
CA VAL A 183 -4.97 -1.29 -0.85
C VAL A 183 -6.34 -1.68 -0.31
N LEU A 184 -6.46 -2.90 0.23
CA LEU A 184 -7.67 -3.39 0.89
C LEU A 184 -8.00 -2.55 2.13
N ALA A 185 -6.99 -2.29 2.98
CA ALA A 185 -7.16 -1.47 4.19
C ALA A 185 -7.58 -0.03 3.86
N HIS A 186 -6.94 0.61 2.88
CA HIS A 186 -7.25 1.98 2.46
C HIS A 186 -8.68 2.08 1.90
N THR A 187 -9.07 1.15 1.03
CA THR A 187 -10.43 1.10 0.44
C THR A 187 -11.49 0.84 1.53
N ALA A 188 -11.25 -0.12 2.43
CA ALA A 188 -12.14 -0.41 3.55
C ALA A 188 -12.27 0.77 4.52
N LEU A 189 -11.18 1.48 4.84
CA LEU A 189 -11.23 2.66 5.69
C LEU A 189 -12.02 3.80 5.04
N HIS A 190 -11.91 4.05 3.72
CA HIS A 190 -12.76 5.03 3.02
C HIS A 190 -14.25 4.66 3.05
N ARG A 191 -14.60 3.38 2.85
CA ARG A 191 -15.98 2.90 2.98
C ARG A 191 -16.52 3.08 4.39
N LEU A 192 -15.73 2.72 5.41
CA LEU A 192 -16.07 2.94 6.82
C LEU A 192 -16.19 4.41 7.19
N ALA A 193 -15.35 5.29 6.66
CA ALA A 193 -15.46 6.73 6.90
C ALA A 193 -16.82 7.32 6.47
N ALA A 194 -17.46 6.72 5.46
CA ALA A 194 -18.81 7.10 5.03
C ALA A 194 -19.93 6.35 5.78
N ALA A 195 -19.79 5.03 5.98
CA ALA A 195 -20.87 4.16 6.48
C ALA A 195 -20.84 3.88 8.00
N ALA A 196 -19.71 4.16 8.65
CA ALA A 196 -19.41 3.83 10.05
C ALA A 196 -18.27 4.71 10.60
N PRO A 197 -18.41 6.05 10.63
CA PRO A 197 -17.33 6.97 11.01
C PRO A 197 -16.81 6.74 12.44
N GLU A 198 -17.57 6.04 13.29
CA GLU A 198 -17.13 5.59 14.61
C GLU A 198 -16.05 4.50 14.59
N ALA A 199 -15.86 3.81 13.45
CA ALA A 199 -14.78 2.85 13.21
C ALA A 199 -13.47 3.58 12.86
N HIS A 200 -12.95 4.28 13.86
CA HIS A 200 -11.70 5.03 13.79
C HIS A 200 -10.47 4.15 14.03
N VAL A 201 -9.36 4.46 13.36
CA VAL A 201 -8.02 3.96 13.67
C VAL A 201 -7.11 5.14 13.97
N ASP A 202 -6.54 5.18 15.17
CA ASP A 202 -5.64 6.24 15.62
C ASP A 202 -4.40 6.34 14.71
N LYS A 203 -3.89 5.19 14.24
CA LYS A 203 -2.71 5.08 13.36
C LYS A 203 -2.92 4.08 12.23
N PHE A 204 -2.62 4.47 11.00
CA PHE A 204 -2.54 3.64 9.81
C PHE A 204 -1.08 3.62 9.32
N ILE A 205 -0.46 2.45 9.29
CA ILE A 205 0.93 2.26 8.84
C ILE A 205 0.91 1.37 7.59
N THR A 206 1.35 1.93 6.47
CA THR A 206 1.47 1.20 5.20
C THR A 206 2.93 0.85 4.91
N LEU A 207 3.17 -0.40 4.50
CA LEU A 207 4.48 -0.96 4.21
C LEU A 207 4.51 -1.40 2.74
N GLY A 208 5.36 -0.80 1.91
CA GLY A 208 5.51 -1.21 0.49
C GLY A 208 4.22 -1.06 -0.33
N SER A 209 3.53 0.08 -0.19
CA SER A 209 2.14 0.23 -0.64
C SER A 209 1.99 0.53 -2.15
N PRO A 210 1.26 -0.29 -2.92
CA PRO A 210 0.99 -0.04 -4.34
C PRO A 210 -0.16 0.93 -4.61
N LEU A 211 -0.60 1.70 -3.59
CA LEU A 211 -1.56 2.80 -3.78
C LEU A 211 -1.01 3.88 -4.73
N VAL A 212 0.29 4.19 -4.61
CA VAL A 212 1.03 5.03 -5.57
C VAL A 212 2.26 4.23 -6.00
N PRO A 213 2.18 3.46 -7.08
CA PRO A 213 3.29 2.62 -7.51
C PRO A 213 4.46 3.47 -8.04
N GLY A 214 5.69 3.01 -7.82
CA GLY A 214 6.91 3.67 -8.30
C GLY A 214 7.13 3.53 -9.82
N HIS A 215 6.37 2.67 -10.50
CA HIS A 215 6.57 2.37 -11.92
C HIS A 215 5.25 2.37 -12.72
N TRP A 216 5.28 3.05 -13.87
CA TRP A 216 4.09 3.32 -14.71
C TRP A 216 3.27 2.10 -15.16
N TRP A 217 3.84 0.89 -15.27
CA TRP A 217 3.07 -0.29 -15.68
C TRP A 217 2.27 -0.90 -14.52
N LEU A 218 2.71 -0.69 -13.28
CA LEU A 218 1.93 -1.03 -12.09
C LEU A 218 0.77 -0.05 -11.93
N GLN A 219 0.95 1.23 -12.32
CA GLN A 219 -0.15 2.20 -12.38
C GLN A 219 -1.28 1.67 -13.25
N ILE A 220 -1.00 1.15 -14.45
CA ILE A 220 -2.01 0.56 -15.34
C ILE A 220 -2.76 -0.62 -14.69
N PHE A 221 -2.08 -1.45 -13.88
CA PHE A 221 -2.73 -2.56 -13.18
C PHE A 221 -3.66 -2.07 -12.05
N VAL A 222 -3.21 -1.09 -11.27
CA VAL A 222 -4.02 -0.44 -10.23
C VAL A 222 -5.22 0.29 -10.87
N ASP A 223 -4.99 1.05 -11.93
CA ASP A 223 -6.02 1.76 -12.71
C ASP A 223 -7.07 0.80 -13.29
N ALA A 224 -6.67 -0.42 -13.69
CA ALA A 224 -7.60 -1.43 -14.19
C ALA A 224 -8.54 -1.96 -13.09
N GLN A 225 -8.03 -2.27 -11.89
CA GLN A 225 -8.88 -2.69 -10.76
C GLN A 225 -9.72 -1.53 -10.20
N VAL A 226 -9.19 -0.30 -10.22
CA VAL A 226 -9.94 0.93 -9.94
C VAL A 226 -11.08 1.14 -10.94
N GLY A 227 -10.80 0.98 -12.24
CA GLY A 227 -11.77 1.12 -13.32
C GLY A 227 -12.87 0.05 -13.32
N ALA A 228 -12.59 -1.13 -12.75
CA ALA A 228 -13.58 -2.16 -12.47
C ALA A 228 -14.51 -1.82 -11.26
N GLY A 229 -14.30 -0.68 -10.58
CA GLY A 229 -15.07 -0.27 -9.41
C GLY A 229 -14.70 -1.00 -8.11
N GLN A 230 -13.66 -1.84 -8.14
CA GLN A 230 -13.27 -2.69 -7.01
C GLN A 230 -12.49 -1.92 -5.94
N LEU A 231 -11.76 -0.87 -6.35
CA LEU A 231 -10.84 -0.09 -5.51
C LEU A 231 -11.13 1.42 -5.52
N GLN A 232 -10.60 2.13 -4.52
CA GLN A 232 -10.75 3.58 -4.40
C GLN A 232 -10.03 4.33 -5.54
N GLN A 233 -10.76 5.21 -6.26
CA GLN A 233 -10.25 5.90 -7.46
C GLN A 233 -9.10 6.88 -7.21
N TYR A 234 -8.99 7.45 -6.01
CA TYR A 234 -8.00 8.47 -5.69
C TYR A 234 -7.37 8.22 -4.32
N VAL A 235 -6.04 8.35 -4.24
CA VAL A 235 -5.30 8.17 -3.00
C VAL A 235 -5.42 9.42 -2.13
N LYS A 236 -6.39 9.40 -1.22
CA LYS A 236 -6.58 10.39 -0.14
C LYS A 236 -6.44 9.71 1.22
N LYS A 237 -6.06 10.44 2.28
CA LYS A 237 -6.14 9.96 3.67
C LYS A 237 -7.60 9.59 4.01
N PRO A 238 -7.89 8.38 4.52
CA PRO A 238 -9.22 8.04 5.04
C PRO A 238 -9.58 8.95 6.22
N ALA A 239 -10.80 9.50 6.25
CA ALA A 239 -11.19 10.47 7.29
C ALA A 239 -11.32 9.85 8.70
N ASN A 240 -11.42 8.52 8.78
CA ASN A 240 -11.40 7.75 10.01
C ASN A 240 -10.00 7.24 10.41
N ALA A 241 -8.92 7.68 9.75
CA ALA A 241 -7.55 7.44 10.16
C ALA A 241 -6.96 8.72 10.80
N GLY A 242 -6.63 8.68 12.10
CA GLY A 242 -6.07 9.82 12.82
C GLY A 242 -4.71 10.25 12.26
N TYR A 243 -3.82 9.27 12.07
CA TYR A 243 -2.48 9.47 11.52
C TYR A 243 -2.13 8.38 10.48
N TRP A 244 -1.50 8.75 9.37
CA TRP A 244 -1.03 7.86 8.31
C TRP A 244 0.48 8.00 8.09
N LEU A 245 1.22 6.94 8.40
CA LEU A 245 2.61 6.76 8.04
C LEU A 245 2.76 5.78 6.86
N ASN A 246 3.49 6.16 5.83
CA ASN A 246 3.87 5.31 4.70
C ASN A 246 5.39 5.00 4.70
N LEU A 247 5.76 3.72 4.83
CA LEU A 247 7.13 3.24 4.62
C LEU A 247 7.26 2.73 3.18
N TRP A 248 8.27 3.26 2.49
CA TRP A 248 8.50 2.97 1.08
C TRP A 248 9.99 2.96 0.75
N ALA A 249 10.32 2.53 -0.47
CA ALA A 249 11.67 2.54 -1.01
C ALA A 249 11.64 2.87 -2.50
N GLY A 250 12.55 3.73 -2.97
CA GLY A 250 12.67 4.06 -4.40
C GLY A 250 13.13 2.87 -5.27
N ASN A 251 13.72 1.85 -4.64
CA ASN A 251 14.09 0.58 -5.28
C ASN A 251 13.00 -0.51 -5.15
N ASP A 252 11.85 -0.22 -4.51
CA ASP A 252 10.65 -1.08 -4.54
C ASP A 252 9.64 -0.48 -5.53
N PHE A 253 9.50 -1.09 -6.71
CA PHE A 253 8.59 -0.61 -7.75
C PHE A 253 7.12 -0.67 -7.33
N PHE A 254 6.76 -1.52 -6.36
CA PHE A 254 5.41 -1.57 -5.80
C PHE A 254 5.14 -0.42 -4.82
N SER A 255 6.09 0.44 -4.51
CA SER A 255 5.90 1.53 -3.55
C SER A 255 6.42 2.87 -4.08
N ASN A 256 5.88 3.95 -3.53
CA ASN A 256 6.41 5.28 -3.72
C ASN A 256 6.03 6.17 -2.52
N GLU A 257 6.45 7.43 -2.58
CA GLU A 257 5.88 8.47 -1.72
C GLU A 257 4.37 8.61 -1.98
N ILE A 258 3.58 8.57 -0.90
CA ILE A 258 2.14 8.83 -0.93
C ILE A 258 1.92 10.24 -0.38
N GLY A 259 1.71 11.22 -1.26
CA GLY A 259 1.53 12.62 -0.86
C GLY A 259 0.30 12.89 0.01
N ALA A 260 -0.62 11.92 0.13
CA ALA A 260 -1.78 11.99 1.03
C ALA A 260 -1.54 11.40 2.43
N ALA A 261 -0.38 10.79 2.69
CA ALA A 261 0.00 10.32 4.03
C ALA A 261 0.59 11.48 4.84
N ASP A 262 0.35 11.52 6.16
CA ASP A 262 0.89 12.57 7.04
C ASP A 262 2.43 12.50 7.16
N ARG A 263 3.00 11.31 6.93
CA ARG A 263 4.44 11.09 6.92
C ARG A 263 4.85 10.02 5.92
N ASN A 264 5.91 10.28 5.19
CA ASN A 264 6.57 9.33 4.30
C ASN A 264 7.98 9.02 4.82
N LEU A 265 8.34 7.73 4.93
CA LEU A 265 9.65 7.25 5.39
C LEU A 265 10.30 6.37 4.33
N ARG A 266 11.21 6.98 3.57
CA ARG A 266 12.04 6.30 2.57
C ARG A 266 13.16 5.49 3.23
N GLN A 267 13.26 4.19 2.93
CA GLN A 267 14.19 3.28 3.61
C GLN A 267 15.50 3.00 2.85
N ASP A 268 15.51 3.16 1.53
CA ASP A 268 16.62 2.78 0.63
C ASP A 268 17.69 3.85 0.41
N GLY A 269 17.60 5.03 1.03
CA GLY A 269 18.50 6.17 0.74
C GLY A 269 20.01 5.90 0.91
N PHE A 270 20.40 4.83 1.61
CA PHE A 270 21.79 4.39 1.77
C PHE A 270 22.33 3.59 0.57
N THR A 271 21.50 3.02 -0.31
CA THR A 271 21.99 2.22 -1.44
C THR A 271 22.77 3.05 -2.44
N SER A 272 22.46 4.34 -2.58
CA SER A 272 23.17 5.26 -3.47
C SER A 272 24.67 5.31 -3.17
N GLU A 273 25.05 5.20 -1.89
CA GLU A 273 26.46 5.12 -1.49
C GLU A 273 27.06 3.74 -1.81
N LEU A 274 26.33 2.66 -1.54
CA LEU A 274 26.78 1.31 -1.89
C LEU A 274 26.98 1.15 -3.42
N GLU A 275 26.06 1.68 -4.23
CA GLU A 275 26.20 1.74 -5.69
C GLU A 275 27.45 2.50 -6.12
N ARG A 276 27.73 3.65 -5.49
CA ARG A 276 28.91 4.47 -5.78
C ARG A 276 30.19 3.70 -5.47
N ARG A 277 30.24 3.01 -4.33
CA ARG A 277 31.38 2.16 -3.92
C ARG A 277 31.59 0.98 -4.88
N VAL A 278 30.52 0.27 -5.24
CA VAL A 278 30.56 -0.87 -6.19
C VAL A 278 31.04 -0.42 -7.58
N LYS A 279 30.54 0.71 -8.10
CA LYS A 279 30.99 1.27 -9.39
C LYS A 279 32.47 1.64 -9.36
N LYS A 280 32.90 2.40 -8.34
CA LYS A 280 34.30 2.81 -8.18
C LYS A 280 35.26 1.62 -8.08
N ALA A 281 34.87 0.53 -7.41
CA ALA A 281 35.67 -0.69 -7.33
C ALA A 281 35.83 -1.36 -8.72
N ALA A 282 34.76 -1.42 -9.52
CA ALA A 282 34.79 -2.00 -10.87
C ALA A 282 35.43 -1.10 -11.95
N GLU A 283 35.56 0.20 -11.66
CA GLU A 283 36.36 1.15 -12.43
C GLU A 283 37.85 0.99 -12.12
N ALA A 284 38.21 0.78 -10.85
CA ALA A 284 39.60 0.55 -10.42
C ALA A 284 40.13 -0.83 -10.82
N ASP A 285 39.30 -1.86 -10.78
CA ASP A 285 39.63 -3.22 -11.23
C ASP A 285 38.53 -3.76 -12.15
N HIS A 286 38.84 -3.80 -13.46
CA HIS A 286 37.93 -4.28 -14.48
C HIS A 286 37.56 -5.77 -14.35
N SER A 287 38.35 -6.58 -13.62
CA SER A 287 38.02 -7.98 -13.36
C SER A 287 36.79 -8.13 -12.46
N LEU A 288 36.48 -7.12 -11.65
CA LEU A 288 35.33 -7.10 -10.75
C LEU A 288 34.00 -6.76 -11.46
N ARG A 289 34.02 -6.30 -12.72
CA ARG A 289 32.81 -5.86 -13.45
C ARG A 289 31.66 -6.89 -13.47
N PRO A 290 31.87 -8.21 -13.61
CA PRO A 290 30.79 -9.19 -13.51
C PRO A 290 30.13 -9.22 -12.12
N ALA A 291 30.93 -9.15 -11.05
CA ALA A 291 30.43 -9.05 -9.68
C ALA A 291 29.70 -7.73 -9.43
N ALA A 292 30.21 -6.63 -9.99
CA ALA A 292 29.62 -5.30 -9.83
C ALA A 292 28.24 -5.20 -10.50
N LEU A 293 28.08 -5.77 -11.70
CA LEU A 293 26.77 -5.84 -12.36
C LEU A 293 25.74 -6.63 -11.54
N ARG A 294 26.16 -7.76 -10.95
CA ARG A 294 25.34 -8.57 -10.05
C ARG A 294 24.95 -7.78 -8.78
N ASP A 295 25.92 -7.14 -8.15
CA ASP A 295 25.70 -6.40 -6.90
C ASP A 295 24.82 -5.17 -7.11
N LEU A 296 25.01 -4.42 -8.20
CA LEU A 296 24.14 -3.31 -8.60
C LEU A 296 22.72 -3.77 -8.93
N PHE A 297 22.55 -4.98 -9.47
CA PHE A 297 21.24 -5.59 -9.67
C PHE A 297 20.58 -5.91 -8.32
N PHE A 298 21.26 -6.59 -7.40
CA PHE A 298 20.68 -6.93 -6.09
C PHE A 298 20.40 -5.70 -5.20
N LEU A 299 21.21 -4.64 -5.29
CA LEU A 299 20.91 -3.35 -4.65
C LEU A 299 19.59 -2.73 -5.13
N LYS A 300 19.09 -3.13 -6.31
CA LYS A 300 17.83 -2.70 -6.93
C LYS A 300 16.82 -3.83 -7.14
N SER A 301 17.03 -4.96 -6.44
CA SER A 301 16.15 -6.12 -6.55
C SER A 301 14.79 -5.78 -5.94
N LEU A 302 13.77 -5.75 -6.80
CA LEU A 302 12.37 -5.51 -6.44
C LEU A 302 11.95 -6.39 -5.26
N LYS A 303 12.20 -7.71 -5.38
CA LYS A 303 11.91 -8.72 -4.35
C LYS A 303 12.61 -8.41 -3.04
N THR A 304 13.88 -8.03 -3.09
CA THR A 304 14.67 -7.71 -1.90
C THR A 304 14.09 -6.49 -1.18
N TRP A 305 13.75 -5.43 -1.92
CA TRP A 305 13.21 -4.20 -1.34
C TRP A 305 11.78 -4.34 -0.83
N HIS A 306 10.92 -5.02 -1.59
CA HIS A 306 9.53 -5.22 -1.20
C HIS A 306 9.40 -6.04 0.10
N PHE A 307 10.29 -7.01 0.33
CA PHE A 307 10.30 -7.78 1.58
C PHE A 307 11.19 -7.21 2.69
N ALA A 308 12.07 -6.24 2.38
CA ALA A 308 12.92 -5.59 3.37
C ALA A 308 12.13 -4.81 4.44
N TYR A 309 10.89 -4.40 4.16
CA TYR A 309 10.04 -3.81 5.21
C TYR A 309 9.75 -4.80 6.33
N ILE A 310 9.64 -6.09 6.04
CA ILE A 310 9.32 -7.15 7.01
C ILE A 310 10.60 -7.76 7.58
N TYR A 311 11.47 -8.27 6.72
CA TYR A 311 12.61 -9.11 7.10
C TYR A 311 13.94 -8.35 7.26
N ASP A 312 13.86 -7.01 7.25
CA ASP A 312 14.99 -6.08 7.16
C ASP A 312 15.76 -6.20 5.83
N PHE A 313 16.58 -5.20 5.51
CA PHE A 313 17.44 -5.26 4.32
C PHE A 313 18.75 -5.99 4.65
N LYS A 314 19.10 -7.02 3.88
CA LYS A 314 20.35 -7.78 4.03
C LYS A 314 20.92 -8.12 2.66
N ILE A 315 22.22 -7.85 2.44
CA ILE A 315 22.91 -8.14 1.18
C ILE A 315 24.40 -8.38 1.40
N PHE A 316 24.98 -9.32 0.64
CA PHE A 316 26.43 -9.46 0.48
C PHE A 316 26.85 -8.96 -0.91
N LEU A 317 27.71 -7.95 -0.95
CA LEU A 317 28.22 -7.37 -2.19
C LEU A 317 29.55 -8.04 -2.53
N LYS A 318 29.55 -8.96 -3.51
CA LYS A 318 30.73 -9.75 -3.93
C LYS A 318 31.91 -8.86 -4.38
N THR A 319 31.61 -7.68 -4.93
CA THR A 319 32.56 -6.66 -5.39
C THR A 319 33.34 -6.02 -4.25
N LEU A 320 32.64 -5.71 -3.15
CA LEU A 320 33.24 -5.09 -1.96
C LEU A 320 33.73 -6.13 -0.94
N ARG A 321 33.22 -7.37 -1.03
CA ARG A 321 33.39 -8.46 -0.06
C ARG A 321 32.85 -8.09 1.33
N GLU A 322 31.77 -7.31 1.35
CA GLU A 322 31.13 -6.78 2.56
C GLU A 322 29.68 -7.26 2.69
N ASN A 323 29.27 -7.57 3.92
CA ASN A 323 27.87 -7.71 4.30
C ASN A 323 27.30 -6.34 4.68
N HIS A 324 26.10 -6.02 4.21
CA HIS A 324 25.35 -4.86 4.64
C HIS A 324 23.97 -5.29 5.12
N GLU A 325 23.66 -4.92 6.37
CA GLU A 325 22.36 -5.15 7.00
C GLU A 325 21.80 -3.82 7.51
N ARG A 326 20.48 -3.64 7.40
CA ARG A 326 19.77 -2.49 7.96
C ARG A 326 18.40 -2.93 8.46
N ALA A 327 18.22 -2.83 9.78
CA ALA A 327 16.91 -2.97 10.41
C ALA A 327 15.95 -1.89 9.88
N ILE A 328 14.77 -2.32 9.42
CA ILE A 328 13.74 -1.44 8.85
C ILE A 328 12.46 -1.57 9.67
N PHE A 329 11.96 -2.79 9.90
CA PHE A 329 10.65 -2.98 10.55
C PHE A 329 10.61 -2.34 11.94
N GLY A 330 11.51 -2.74 12.83
CA GLY A 330 11.50 -2.28 14.22
C GLY A 330 11.74 -0.79 14.43
N PRO A 331 12.83 -0.22 13.88
CA PRO A 331 13.12 1.20 14.06
C PRO A 331 12.04 2.16 13.51
N ALA A 332 11.22 1.70 12.55
CA ALA A 332 10.16 2.51 11.97
C ALA A 332 8.77 2.19 12.53
N VAL A 333 8.37 0.91 12.60
CA VAL A 333 7.02 0.49 13.02
C VAL A 333 6.86 0.55 14.54
N SER A 334 7.74 -0.10 15.32
CA SER A 334 7.63 -0.08 16.79
C SER A 334 7.81 1.34 17.35
N ALA A 335 8.68 2.15 16.74
CA ALA A 335 8.87 3.55 17.16
C ALA A 335 7.64 4.43 16.88
N GLU A 336 6.86 4.16 15.82
CA GLU A 336 5.63 4.91 15.54
C GLU A 336 4.44 4.42 16.38
N LEU A 337 4.33 3.10 16.60
CA LEU A 337 3.30 2.49 17.46
C LEU A 337 3.50 2.84 18.94
N ALA A 338 4.74 3.08 19.39
CA ALA A 338 5.05 3.47 20.77
C ALA A 338 4.90 4.97 21.07
N ARG A 339 4.71 5.81 20.06
CA ARG A 339 4.34 7.22 20.29
C ARG A 339 2.91 7.30 20.84
N PRO A 340 2.55 8.35 21.59
CA PRO A 340 1.14 8.64 21.87
C PRO A 340 0.32 8.81 20.58
#